data_AF-A0AAX4KMR5-F1
#
_entry.id   AF-A0AAX4KMR5-F1
#
_cell.length_a   1.000
_cell.length_b   1.000
_cell.length_c   1.000
_cell.angle_alpha   90.00
_cell.angle_beta   90.00
_cell.angle_gamma   90.00
#
_symmetry.space_group_name_H-M   'P 1'
#
loop_
_entity.id
_entity.type
_entity.pdbx_description
1 polymer ?
#
loop_
_entity_poly.entity_id
_entity_poly.type
_entity_poly.pdbx_seq_one_letter_code
_entity_poly.pdbx_strand_id
1 'polypeptide(L)'
;MSAATETQQIVGAFNSLSIRDAKDDLAHCVPRPDFGRQGRRITVTANMFPVTFKKSDMIVYHYDIDIDIPSTIRSRDSTGGQKQYKELKWKIWKELCATAPEGAIKEGLAGAAFDRERNFYATVKLPLSRTVANLKVELKDEEGQAPTQRGRQTRVFNVKVQFAREIDLNVILSYCQGQAFDPETRDMVAMGKAAINTLLRQDLYDRFDIKGGQGKRFFTLDDARFSLTPPTVLSFALEIYSKSSPKFSWTMVMVEVEEVAEVAEVGEEGESRTIGEVVSGSEIHTDLPRNSTTS
;
A
#
# COMPACT_ATOMS: atom_id res chain seq x y z
N MET A 1 20.48 -41.72 -5.51
CA MET A 1 19.38 -40.74 -5.35
C MET A 1 19.24 -40.00 -6.67
N SER A 2 18.03 -39.73 -7.15
CA SER A 2 17.85 -39.09 -8.47
C SER A 2 18.05 -37.58 -8.36
N ALA A 3 18.66 -36.97 -9.39
CA ALA A 3 18.91 -35.54 -9.46
C ALA A 3 17.65 -34.66 -9.27
N ALA A 4 16.46 -35.21 -9.59
CA ALA A 4 15.18 -34.54 -9.38
C ALA A 4 14.80 -34.39 -7.89
N THR A 5 15.27 -35.30 -7.03
CA THR A 5 14.96 -35.26 -5.59
C THR A 5 15.81 -34.19 -4.89
N GLU A 6 17.05 -34.04 -5.32
CA GLU A 6 18.00 -33.05 -4.78
C GLU A 6 17.59 -31.62 -5.15
N THR A 7 17.13 -31.39 -6.38
CA THR A 7 16.58 -30.08 -6.78
C THR A 7 15.32 -29.71 -6.00
N GLN A 8 14.42 -30.66 -5.72
CA GLN A 8 13.25 -30.39 -4.88
C GLN A 8 13.62 -30.06 -3.43
N GLN A 9 14.64 -30.72 -2.87
CA GLN A 9 15.13 -30.42 -1.53
C GLN A 9 15.81 -29.05 -1.46
N ILE A 10 16.59 -28.67 -2.47
CA ILE A 10 17.21 -27.34 -2.56
C ILE A 10 16.15 -26.25 -2.72
N VAL A 11 15.13 -26.46 -3.56
CA VAL A 11 14.00 -25.51 -3.71
C VAL A 11 13.19 -25.42 -2.41
N GLY A 12 12.99 -26.54 -1.70
CA GLY A 12 12.35 -26.55 -0.38
C GLY A 12 13.16 -25.78 0.66
N ALA A 13 14.48 -25.99 0.70
CA ALA A 13 15.40 -25.26 1.57
C ALA A 13 15.43 -23.77 1.24
N PHE A 14 15.52 -23.38 -0.03
CA PHE A 14 15.47 -21.97 -0.46
C PHE A 14 14.11 -21.33 -0.19
N ASN A 15 13.00 -22.05 -0.29
CA ASN A 15 11.67 -21.53 0.09
C ASN A 15 11.48 -21.41 1.61
N SER A 16 12.29 -22.11 2.40
CA SER A 16 12.35 -21.98 3.87
C SER A 16 13.33 -20.91 4.34
N LEU A 17 14.38 -20.66 3.55
CA LEU A 17 15.40 -19.63 3.77
C LEU A 17 15.05 -18.30 3.10
N SER A 18 14.10 -18.28 2.16
CA SER A 18 13.53 -17.03 1.69
C SER A 18 12.97 -16.37 2.93
N ILE A 19 13.57 -15.24 3.28
CA ILE A 19 13.08 -14.30 4.27
C ILE A 19 11.67 -13.97 3.78
N ARG A 20 10.69 -14.74 4.24
CA ARG A 20 9.29 -14.43 4.00
C ARG A 20 9.08 -13.15 4.79
N ASP A 21 9.16 -12.03 4.09
CA ASP A 21 8.94 -10.65 4.52
C ASP A 21 7.57 -10.39 5.20
N ALA A 22 6.87 -11.38 5.75
CA ALA A 22 5.44 -11.26 6.01
C ALA A 22 4.93 -11.87 7.33
N LYS A 23 5.82 -12.22 8.25
CA LYS A 23 5.43 -12.22 9.67
C LYS A 23 6.41 -11.32 10.39
N ASP A 24 5.91 -10.17 10.83
CA ASP A 24 6.54 -9.22 11.74
C ASP A 24 6.78 -9.91 13.10
N ASP A 25 7.49 -11.04 13.10
CA ASP A 25 7.66 -11.95 14.22
C ASP A 25 8.89 -11.51 15.03
N LEU A 26 8.83 -10.27 15.48
CA LEU A 26 9.74 -9.71 16.48
C LEU A 26 9.69 -10.52 17.80
N ALA A 27 8.78 -11.49 17.92
CA ALA A 27 8.69 -12.45 19.02
C ALA A 27 9.97 -13.20 19.31
N HIS A 28 10.76 -13.47 18.26
CA HIS A 28 12.01 -14.20 18.36
C HIS A 28 13.23 -13.27 18.37
N CYS A 29 13.02 -11.96 18.26
CA CYS A 29 14.10 -10.99 18.37
C CYS A 29 14.43 -10.76 19.85
N VAL A 30 15.72 -10.82 20.19
CA VAL A 30 16.21 -10.46 21.53
C VAL A 30 15.88 -8.98 21.77
N PRO A 31 15.26 -8.62 22.90
CA PRO A 31 14.98 -7.22 23.21
C PRO A 31 16.26 -6.40 23.18
N ARG A 32 16.17 -5.16 22.68
CA ARG A 32 17.32 -4.25 22.64
C ARG A 32 17.88 -4.09 24.06
N PRO A 33 19.17 -4.44 24.31
CA PRO A 33 19.73 -4.44 25.66
C PRO A 33 19.85 -3.02 26.23
N ASP A 34 20.35 -2.08 25.43
CA ASP A 34 20.50 -0.67 25.80
C ASP A 34 20.65 0.26 24.58
N PHE A 35 20.93 1.55 24.85
CA PHE A 35 21.22 2.56 23.84
C PHE A 35 22.70 2.95 23.93
N GLY A 36 23.34 3.13 22.77
CA GLY A 36 24.73 3.59 22.69
C GLY A 36 24.93 4.94 23.39
N ARG A 37 25.97 5.02 24.23
CA ARG A 37 26.28 6.21 25.06
C ARG A 37 27.54 6.96 24.62
N GLN A 38 28.36 6.34 23.78
CA GLN A 38 29.61 6.91 23.30
C GLN A 38 29.37 7.80 22.07
N GLY A 39 30.23 8.82 21.89
CA GLY A 39 30.18 9.74 20.75
C GLY A 39 29.65 11.13 21.08
N ARG A 40 29.92 12.08 20.19
CA ARG A 40 29.39 13.45 20.27
C ARG A 40 27.93 13.45 19.80
N ARG A 41 27.03 14.04 20.59
CA ARG A 41 25.62 14.22 20.18
C ARG A 41 25.55 15.13 18.96
N ILE A 42 24.77 14.71 17.96
CA ILE A 42 24.44 15.49 16.77
C ILE A 42 22.93 15.60 16.66
N THR A 43 22.46 16.74 16.18
CA THR A 43 21.04 16.94 15.82
C THR A 43 20.88 16.55 14.37
N VAL A 44 19.97 15.62 14.08
CA VAL A 44 19.65 15.16 12.72
C VAL A 44 18.18 15.37 12.43
N THR A 45 17.86 15.65 11.18
CA THR A 45 16.49 15.61 10.65
C THR A 45 16.29 14.30 9.90
N ALA A 46 15.12 13.70 10.03
CA ALA A 46 14.75 12.48 9.31
C ALA A 46 13.44 12.72 8.55
N ASN A 47 13.29 12.04 7.41
CA ASN A 47 12.08 12.02 6.57
C ASN A 47 10.97 11.13 7.17
N MET A 48 10.74 11.26 8.48
CA MET A 48 9.77 10.49 9.24
C MET A 48 8.78 11.43 9.89
N PHE A 49 7.50 11.26 9.57
CA PHE A 49 6.43 12.12 10.03
C PHE A 49 5.56 11.38 11.06
N PRO A 50 5.32 11.96 12.25
CA PRO A 50 4.52 11.29 13.28
C PRO A 50 3.06 11.22 12.85
N VAL A 51 2.47 10.02 12.94
CA VAL A 51 1.03 9.81 12.78
C VAL A 51 0.39 9.93 14.15
N THR A 52 -0.58 10.83 14.28
CA THR A 52 -1.36 11.01 15.51
C THR A 52 -2.84 10.80 15.23
N PHE A 53 -3.54 10.18 16.19
CA PHE A 53 -4.99 10.00 16.12
C PHE A 53 -5.67 11.09 16.92
N LYS A 54 -6.73 11.70 16.36
CA LYS A 54 -7.48 12.78 17.03
C LYS A 54 -8.29 12.28 18.23
N LYS A 55 -8.70 11.02 18.20
CA LYS A 55 -9.54 10.37 19.21
C LYS A 55 -8.80 9.16 19.78
N SER A 56 -8.96 8.94 21.08
CA SER A 56 -8.34 7.85 21.83
C SER A 56 -9.17 6.55 21.79
N ASP A 57 -10.25 6.49 21.03
CA ASP A 57 -11.15 5.34 20.89
C ASP A 57 -11.45 5.08 19.41
N MET A 58 -10.42 5.19 18.56
CA MET A 58 -10.59 5.06 17.12
C MET A 58 -10.71 3.58 16.72
N ILE A 59 -11.94 3.16 16.45
CA ILE A 59 -12.27 1.85 15.90
C ILE A 59 -12.38 1.95 14.38
N VAL A 60 -11.75 1.00 13.68
CA VAL A 60 -11.89 0.82 12.23
C VAL A 60 -12.56 -0.53 11.97
N TYR A 61 -13.52 -0.54 11.05
CA TYR A 61 -14.26 -1.73 10.68
C TYR A 61 -13.65 -2.35 9.43
N HIS A 62 -13.20 -3.60 9.52
CA HIS A 62 -12.62 -4.35 8.43
C HIS A 62 -13.70 -5.20 7.76
N TYR A 63 -13.74 -5.11 6.43
CA TYR A 63 -14.64 -5.86 5.58
C TYR A 63 -13.86 -6.60 4.50
N ASP A 64 -14.29 -7.81 4.21
CA ASP A 64 -13.86 -8.57 3.05
C ASP A 64 -14.77 -8.23 1.87
N ILE A 65 -14.17 -7.96 0.72
CA ILE A 65 -14.84 -7.67 -0.55
C ILE A 65 -14.41 -8.65 -1.62
N ASP A 66 -15.38 -9.39 -2.16
CA ASP A 66 -15.20 -10.31 -3.26
C ASP A 66 -15.90 -9.75 -4.51
N ILE A 67 -15.10 -9.42 -5.53
CA ILE A 67 -15.59 -8.87 -6.80
C ILE A 67 -15.52 -9.99 -7.83
N ASP A 68 -16.68 -10.49 -8.26
CA ASP A 68 -16.77 -11.54 -9.26
C ASP A 68 -16.47 -10.97 -10.65
N ILE A 69 -15.26 -11.22 -11.14
CA ILE A 69 -14.82 -10.82 -12.49
C ILE A 69 -15.00 -12.01 -13.44
N PRO A 70 -15.89 -11.91 -14.44
CA PRO A 70 -16.12 -12.97 -15.42
C PRO A 70 -14.84 -13.43 -16.11
N SER A 71 -14.72 -14.74 -16.36
CA SER A 71 -13.56 -15.33 -17.05
C SER A 71 -13.36 -14.79 -18.48
N THR A 72 -14.41 -14.26 -19.10
CA THR A 72 -14.35 -13.65 -20.45
C THR A 72 -13.49 -12.38 -20.47
N ILE A 73 -13.41 -11.65 -19.37
CA ILE A 73 -12.59 -10.44 -19.22
C ILE A 73 -11.16 -10.81 -18.76
N ARG A 74 -10.95 -12.07 -18.36
CA ARG A 74 -9.65 -12.55 -17.86
C ARG A 74 -8.66 -12.75 -19.01
N SER A 75 -8.03 -11.67 -19.47
CA SER A 75 -6.77 -11.71 -20.23
C SER A 75 -5.72 -12.54 -19.47
N ARG A 76 -5.17 -13.58 -20.12
CA ARG A 76 -4.05 -14.34 -19.56
C ARG A 76 -2.80 -13.49 -19.57
N ASP A 77 -2.05 -13.55 -18.48
CA ASP A 77 -0.69 -13.01 -18.46
C ASP A 77 0.21 -13.80 -19.42
N SER A 78 1.31 -13.19 -19.86
CA SER A 78 2.36 -13.84 -20.65
C SER A 78 2.91 -15.11 -19.98
N THR A 79 2.80 -15.19 -18.65
CA THR A 79 3.24 -16.34 -17.83
C THR A 79 2.15 -17.38 -17.57
N GLY A 80 0.96 -17.23 -18.18
CA GLY A 80 -0.17 -18.14 -17.95
C GLY A 80 -0.88 -17.95 -16.59
N GLY A 81 -0.45 -16.97 -15.79
CA GLY A 81 -1.13 -16.52 -14.58
C GLY A 81 -2.42 -15.75 -14.88
N GLN A 82 -3.29 -15.65 -13.88
CA GLN A 82 -4.43 -14.73 -13.95
C GLN A 82 -3.96 -13.32 -13.63
N LYS A 83 -4.05 -12.41 -14.63
CA LYS A 83 -3.74 -11.00 -14.43
C LYS A 83 -4.58 -10.47 -13.30
N GLN A 84 -3.94 -9.96 -12.24
CA GLN A 84 -4.69 -9.27 -11.21
C GLN A 84 -5.20 -7.94 -11.78
N TYR A 85 -6.53 -7.84 -11.97
CA TYR A 85 -7.18 -6.62 -12.44
C TYR A 85 -7.32 -5.57 -11.33
N LYS A 86 -6.22 -5.16 -10.70
CA LYS A 86 -6.25 -4.15 -9.62
C LYS A 86 -6.89 -2.84 -10.08
N GLU A 87 -6.64 -2.43 -11.33
CA GLU A 87 -7.28 -1.24 -11.92
C GLU A 87 -8.78 -1.42 -12.12
N LEU A 88 -9.22 -2.57 -12.64
CA LEU A 88 -10.65 -2.82 -12.83
C LEU A 88 -11.38 -2.89 -11.48
N LYS A 89 -10.80 -3.58 -10.48
CA LYS A 89 -11.35 -3.64 -9.12
C LYS A 89 -11.47 -2.26 -8.51
N TRP A 90 -10.49 -1.39 -8.72
CA TRP A 90 -10.55 0.00 -8.30
C TRP A 90 -11.68 0.76 -8.98
N LYS A 91 -11.83 0.66 -10.31
CA LYS A 91 -12.96 1.28 -11.04
C LYS A 91 -14.32 0.78 -10.52
N ILE A 92 -14.45 -0.53 -10.29
CA ILE A 92 -15.67 -1.14 -9.71
C ILE A 92 -15.93 -0.58 -8.31
N TRP A 93 -14.89 -0.45 -7.47
CA TRP A 93 -15.00 0.14 -6.14
C TRP A 93 -15.48 1.60 -6.19
N LYS A 94 -14.92 2.43 -7.08
CA LYS A 94 -15.33 3.83 -7.24
C LYS A 94 -16.80 3.94 -7.68
N GLU A 95 -17.20 3.12 -8.65
CA GLU A 95 -18.60 3.09 -9.11
C GLU A 95 -19.54 2.54 -8.02
N LEU A 96 -19.09 1.56 -7.23
CA LEU A 96 -19.83 1.06 -6.07
C LEU A 96 -20.10 2.18 -5.06
N CYS A 97 -19.09 2.97 -4.71
CA CYS A 97 -19.27 4.11 -3.80
C CYS A 97 -20.21 5.17 -4.38
N ALA A 98 -20.20 5.38 -5.70
CA ALA A 98 -21.07 6.35 -6.38
C ALA A 98 -22.54 5.89 -6.45
N THR A 99 -22.76 4.60 -6.75
CA THR A 99 -24.08 4.00 -7.00
C THR A 99 -24.74 3.39 -5.77
N ALA A 100 -24.03 3.35 -4.63
CA ALA A 100 -24.55 2.83 -3.37
C ALA A 100 -25.89 3.51 -2.99
N PRO A 101 -26.84 2.74 -2.42
CA PRO A 101 -28.12 3.28 -1.98
C PRO A 101 -27.92 4.37 -0.92
N GLU A 102 -28.68 5.46 -1.03
CA GLU A 102 -28.61 6.58 -0.10
C GLU A 102 -28.87 6.14 1.35
N GLY A 103 -28.21 6.82 2.28
CA GLY A 103 -28.25 6.53 3.71
C GLY A 103 -26.89 6.10 4.25
N ALA A 104 -26.91 5.40 5.39
CA ALA A 104 -25.71 5.06 6.15
C ALA A 104 -24.74 4.12 5.41
N ILE A 105 -25.20 3.34 4.42
CA ILE A 105 -24.31 2.51 3.58
C ILE A 105 -23.46 3.39 2.68
N LYS A 106 -24.07 4.34 1.96
CA LYS A 106 -23.34 5.27 1.09
C LYS A 106 -22.39 6.15 1.87
N GLU A 107 -22.80 6.64 3.04
CA GLU A 107 -21.94 7.42 3.92
C GLU A 107 -20.72 6.62 4.40
N GLY A 108 -20.94 5.38 4.86
CA GLY A 108 -19.84 4.52 5.31
C GLY A 108 -18.90 4.12 4.18
N LEU A 109 -19.42 3.87 2.96
CA LEU A 109 -18.60 3.58 1.78
C LEU A 109 -17.84 4.80 1.26
N ALA A 110 -18.40 6.00 1.38
CA ALA A 110 -17.73 7.25 1.00
C ALA A 110 -16.49 7.53 1.87
N GLY A 111 -16.53 7.16 3.14
CA GLY A 111 -15.40 7.24 4.07
C GLY A 111 -14.52 5.98 4.13
N ALA A 112 -14.76 4.99 3.27
CA ALA A 112 -14.02 3.73 3.28
C ALA A 112 -12.81 3.75 2.35
N ALA A 113 -11.77 3.00 2.72
CA ALA A 113 -10.56 2.83 1.94
C ALA A 113 -10.38 1.37 1.50
N PHE A 114 -10.11 1.16 0.21
CA PHE A 114 -10.01 -0.17 -0.41
C PHE A 114 -8.57 -0.50 -0.81
N ASP A 115 -8.11 -1.70 -0.45
CA ASP A 115 -6.75 -2.18 -0.73
C ASP A 115 -6.52 -2.60 -2.19
N ARG A 116 -7.54 -2.47 -3.05
CA ARG A 116 -7.56 -2.86 -4.47
C ARG A 116 -7.52 -4.37 -4.73
N GLU A 117 -7.61 -5.19 -3.67
CA GLU A 117 -7.61 -6.64 -3.76
C GLU A 117 -8.86 -7.27 -3.15
N ARG A 118 -8.95 -7.31 -1.82
CA ARG A 118 -9.95 -8.10 -1.07
C ARG A 118 -10.41 -7.44 0.22
N ASN A 119 -9.76 -6.38 0.70
CA ASN A 119 -10.08 -5.78 1.98
C ASN A 119 -10.40 -4.31 1.80
N PHE A 120 -11.43 -3.85 2.50
CA PHE A 120 -11.62 -2.43 2.72
C PHE A 120 -11.88 -2.13 4.19
N TYR A 121 -11.57 -0.90 4.57
CA TYR A 121 -11.63 -0.42 5.94
C TYR A 121 -12.53 0.81 5.99
N ALA A 122 -13.47 0.83 6.92
CA ALA A 122 -14.39 1.95 7.12
C ALA A 122 -14.27 2.51 8.54
N THR A 123 -14.46 3.82 8.69
CA THR A 123 -14.51 4.50 10.00
C THR A 123 -15.88 4.41 10.66
N VAL A 124 -16.93 4.17 9.87
CA VAL A 124 -18.30 3.99 10.33
C VAL A 124 -18.76 2.57 10.00
N LYS A 125 -19.39 1.90 10.96
CA LYS A 125 -19.91 0.55 10.78
C LYS A 125 -21.04 0.58 9.74
N LEU A 126 -20.87 -0.18 8.66
CA LEU A 126 -21.90 -0.36 7.65
C LEU A 126 -23.09 -1.15 8.23
N PRO A 127 -24.34 -0.66 8.10
CA PRO A 127 -25.52 -1.36 8.57
C PRO A 127 -25.90 -2.47 7.57
N LEU A 128 -25.13 -3.56 7.58
CA LEU A 128 -25.42 -4.74 6.76
C LEU A 128 -26.56 -5.53 7.41
N SER A 129 -27.68 -5.70 6.69
CA SER A 129 -28.84 -6.46 7.17
C SER A 129 -28.58 -7.96 7.31
N ARG A 130 -27.52 -8.46 6.66
CA ARG A 130 -27.07 -9.85 6.65
C ARG A 130 -25.56 -9.88 6.83
N THR A 131 -25.01 -11.04 7.22
CA THR A 131 -23.56 -11.27 7.32
C THR A 131 -22.83 -10.99 6.00
N VAL A 132 -23.51 -11.19 4.86
CA VAL A 132 -22.99 -10.91 3.52
C VAL A 132 -24.01 -10.08 2.74
N ALA A 133 -23.59 -8.94 2.23
CA ALA A 133 -24.36 -8.09 1.32
C ALA A 133 -23.90 -8.31 -0.11
N ASN A 134 -24.85 -8.54 -1.02
CA ASN A 134 -24.58 -8.64 -2.46
C ASN A 134 -25.01 -7.34 -3.14
N LEU A 135 -24.06 -6.64 -3.72
CA LEU A 135 -24.25 -5.36 -4.41
C LEU A 135 -23.99 -5.58 -5.90
N LYS A 136 -24.83 -5.02 -6.75
CA LYS A 136 -24.66 -5.05 -8.21
C LYS A 136 -24.13 -3.70 -8.66
N VAL A 137 -23.02 -3.71 -9.38
CA VAL A 137 -22.36 -2.50 -9.88
C VAL A 137 -22.31 -2.58 -11.40
N GLU A 138 -22.84 -1.57 -12.07
CA GLU A 138 -22.76 -1.45 -13.52
C GLU A 138 -21.70 -0.41 -13.88
N LEU A 139 -20.61 -0.82 -14.51
CA LEU A 139 -19.62 0.13 -15.03
C LEU A 139 -20.10 0.74 -16.33
N LYS A 140 -20.19 2.07 -16.37
CA LYS A 140 -20.39 2.80 -17.63
C LYS A 140 -19.16 2.67 -18.52
N ASP A 141 -19.37 2.59 -19.82
CA ASP A 141 -18.28 2.64 -20.79
C ASP A 141 -17.64 4.02 -20.76
N GLU A 142 -16.30 4.08 -20.86
CA GLU A 142 -15.60 5.35 -21.02
C GLU A 142 -16.02 6.00 -22.34
N GLU A 143 -16.48 7.25 -22.28
CA GLU A 143 -16.85 8.04 -23.45
C GLU A 143 -15.69 8.07 -24.45
N GLY A 144 -15.89 7.44 -25.61
CA GLY A 144 -14.91 7.40 -26.70
C GLY A 144 -14.47 6.01 -27.15
N GLN A 145 -14.73 4.95 -26.38
CA GLN A 145 -14.59 3.58 -26.90
C GLN A 145 -15.82 3.23 -27.73
N ALA A 146 -15.69 3.29 -29.06
CA ALA A 146 -16.74 2.81 -29.96
C ALA A 146 -17.14 1.38 -29.56
N PRO A 147 -18.43 1.10 -29.34
CA PRO A 147 -18.89 -0.20 -28.88
C PRO A 147 -18.59 -1.23 -29.97
N THR A 148 -17.46 -1.91 -29.84
CA THR A 148 -17.17 -3.08 -30.66
C THR A 148 -18.29 -4.09 -30.40
N GLN A 149 -18.84 -4.70 -31.46
CA GLN A 149 -20.01 -5.58 -31.35
C GLN A 149 -19.82 -6.79 -30.41
N ARG A 150 -18.57 -7.10 -30.01
CA ARG A 150 -18.24 -8.09 -28.97
C ARG A 150 -18.23 -7.54 -27.53
N GLY A 151 -18.25 -6.22 -27.36
CA GLY A 151 -18.10 -5.48 -26.11
C GLY A 151 -19.40 -5.05 -25.41
N ARG A 152 -20.58 -5.33 -25.98
CA ARG A 152 -21.89 -5.13 -25.29
C ARG A 152 -22.18 -6.16 -24.20
N GLN A 153 -21.21 -6.97 -23.80
CA GLN A 153 -21.38 -7.83 -22.62
C GLN A 153 -21.52 -6.92 -21.41
N THR A 154 -22.71 -6.96 -20.82
CA THR A 154 -23.16 -6.22 -19.65
C THR A 154 -22.05 -6.17 -18.60
N ARG A 155 -21.45 -4.99 -18.38
CA ARG A 155 -20.42 -4.74 -17.36
C ARG A 155 -21.03 -4.64 -15.96
N VAL A 156 -21.90 -5.60 -15.64
CA VAL A 156 -22.54 -5.74 -14.34
C VAL A 156 -21.72 -6.74 -13.53
N PHE A 157 -21.16 -6.25 -12.44
CA PHE A 157 -20.35 -7.02 -11.51
C PHE A 157 -21.16 -7.27 -10.24
N ASN A 158 -21.07 -8.50 -9.73
CA ASN A 158 -21.61 -8.84 -8.42
C ASN A 158 -20.48 -8.67 -7.39
N VAL A 159 -20.71 -7.79 -6.43
CA VAL A 159 -19.78 -7.50 -5.34
C VAL A 159 -20.37 -8.06 -4.05
N LYS A 160 -19.62 -8.94 -3.38
CA LYS A 160 -19.99 -9.47 -2.07
C LYS A 160 -19.20 -8.76 -1.01
N VAL A 161 -19.88 -8.16 -0.05
CA VAL A 161 -19.28 -7.49 1.11
C VAL A 161 -19.62 -8.28 2.35
N GLN A 162 -18.59 -8.65 3.12
CA GLN A 162 -18.74 -9.37 4.38
C GLN A 162 -18.03 -8.61 5.49
N PHE A 163 -18.70 -8.47 6.63
CA PHE A 163 -18.05 -7.95 7.82
C PHE A 163 -17.05 -8.97 8.36
N ALA A 164 -15.78 -8.56 8.50
CA ALA A 164 -14.72 -9.43 9.00
C ALA A 164 -14.53 -9.22 10.50
N ARG A 165 -14.21 -7.99 10.95
CA ARG A 165 -13.97 -7.67 12.36
C ARG A 165 -13.90 -6.18 12.65
N GLU A 166 -13.92 -5.82 13.93
CA GLU A 166 -13.58 -4.48 14.44
C GLU A 166 -12.10 -4.45 14.82
N ILE A 167 -11.42 -3.35 14.51
CA ILE A 167 -10.00 -3.14 14.79
C ILE A 167 -9.89 -1.91 15.69
N ASP A 168 -9.49 -2.12 16.94
CA ASP A 168 -9.13 -1.02 17.84
C ASP A 168 -7.70 -0.55 17.53
N LEU A 169 -7.55 0.71 17.10
CA LEU A 169 -6.24 1.27 16.76
C LEU A 169 -5.42 1.67 18.00
N ASN A 170 -6.02 1.71 19.19
CA ASN A 170 -5.26 1.91 20.43
C ASN A 170 -4.29 0.78 20.70
N VAL A 171 -4.61 -0.43 20.22
CA VAL A 171 -3.73 -1.59 20.29
C VAL A 171 -2.37 -1.30 19.65
N ILE A 172 -2.33 -0.53 18.55
CA ILE A 172 -1.08 -0.12 17.91
C ILE A 172 -0.30 0.85 18.80
N LEU A 173 -0.98 1.78 19.47
CA LEU A 173 -0.32 2.72 20.39
C LEU A 173 0.28 1.99 21.58
N SER A 174 -0.47 1.08 22.21
CA SER A 174 0.02 0.20 23.27
C SER A 174 1.20 -0.65 22.79
N TYR A 175 1.15 -1.12 21.53
CA TYR A 175 2.24 -1.86 20.90
C TYR A 175 3.51 -1.03 20.78
N CYS A 176 3.41 0.18 20.28
CA CYS A 176 4.52 1.12 20.20
C CYS A 176 5.09 1.48 21.59
N GLN A 177 4.29 1.40 22.66
CA GLN A 177 4.75 1.62 24.04
C GLN A 177 5.53 0.44 24.63
N GLY A 178 5.61 -0.69 23.93
CA GLY A 178 6.34 -1.87 24.39
C GLY A 178 5.65 -2.62 25.52
N GLN A 179 4.32 -2.52 25.62
CA GLN A 179 3.54 -3.41 26.49
C GLN A 179 3.72 -4.88 26.02
N ALA A 180 3.57 -5.84 26.92
CA ALA A 180 3.68 -7.26 26.55
C ALA A 180 2.43 -7.67 25.75
N PHE A 181 2.63 -8.39 24.64
CA PHE A 181 1.54 -8.81 23.76
C PHE A 181 1.47 -10.31 23.60
N ASP A 182 0.26 -10.82 23.81
CA ASP A 182 -0.21 -12.12 23.39
C ASP A 182 -0.24 -12.23 21.85
N PRO A 183 -0.24 -13.46 21.30
CA PRO A 183 -0.28 -13.66 19.85
C PRO A 183 -1.48 -13.03 19.15
N GLU A 184 -2.66 -13.00 19.78
CA GLU A 184 -3.87 -12.44 19.16
C GLU A 184 -3.73 -10.93 18.98
N THR A 185 -3.14 -10.24 19.95
CA THR A 185 -2.90 -8.82 19.84
C THR A 185 -1.86 -8.46 18.77
N ARG A 186 -0.88 -9.33 18.49
CA ARG A 186 0.04 -9.11 17.36
C ARG A 186 -0.67 -9.12 16.02
N ASP A 187 -1.61 -10.05 15.83
CA ASP A 187 -2.43 -10.08 14.63
C ASP A 187 -3.28 -8.80 14.52
N MET A 188 -3.85 -8.31 15.64
CA MET A 188 -4.55 -7.03 15.69
C MET A 188 -3.68 -5.84 15.31
N VAL A 189 -2.42 -5.80 15.78
CA VAL A 189 -1.45 -4.76 15.39
C VAL A 189 -1.15 -4.83 13.89
N ALA A 190 -0.92 -6.03 13.34
CA ALA A 190 -0.63 -6.20 11.92
C ALA A 190 -1.80 -5.73 11.03
N MET A 191 -3.03 -6.08 11.41
CA MET A 191 -4.24 -5.62 10.73
C MET A 191 -4.44 -4.11 10.89
N GLY A 192 -4.17 -3.56 12.07
CA GLY A 192 -4.22 -2.12 12.32
C GLY A 192 -3.21 -1.35 11.45
N LYS A 193 -1.97 -1.85 11.31
CA LYS A 193 -0.97 -1.31 10.39
C LYS A 193 -1.46 -1.36 8.94
N ALA A 194 -2.02 -2.50 8.51
CA ALA A 194 -2.58 -2.65 7.17
C ALA A 194 -3.72 -1.65 6.91
N ALA A 195 -4.64 -1.49 7.88
CA ALA A 195 -5.74 -0.55 7.80
C ALA A 195 -5.28 0.89 7.62
N ILE A 196 -4.33 1.35 8.45
CA ILE A 196 -3.79 2.72 8.34
C ILE A 196 -3.06 2.90 7.00
N ASN A 197 -2.30 1.89 6.55
CA ASN A 197 -1.60 1.97 5.28
C ASN A 197 -2.58 2.10 4.11
N THR A 198 -3.69 1.34 4.12
CA THR A 198 -4.75 1.46 3.11
C THR A 198 -5.45 2.82 3.18
N LEU A 199 -5.78 3.30 4.37
CA LEU A 199 -6.42 4.62 4.57
C LEU A 199 -5.56 5.77 4.04
N LEU A 200 -4.26 5.76 4.32
CA LEU A 200 -3.34 6.80 3.86
C LEU A 200 -3.09 6.77 2.34
N ARG A 201 -3.25 5.60 1.71
CA ARG A 201 -3.05 5.43 0.25
C ARG A 201 -4.30 5.68 -0.58
N GLN A 202 -5.48 5.68 0.03
CA GLN A 202 -6.76 5.81 -0.68
C GLN A 202 -6.79 7.02 -1.62
N ASP A 203 -6.39 8.18 -1.11
CA ASP A 203 -6.36 9.44 -1.87
C ASP A 203 -5.17 9.54 -2.83
N LEU A 204 -4.12 8.75 -2.60
CA LEU A 204 -3.00 8.66 -3.52
C LEU A 204 -3.35 7.84 -4.77
N TYR A 205 -4.19 6.81 -4.62
CA TYR A 205 -4.68 6.01 -5.75
C TYR A 205 -5.55 6.79 -6.73
N ASP A 206 -6.20 7.86 -6.29
CA ASP A 206 -7.01 8.72 -7.15
C ASP A 206 -6.18 9.77 -7.90
N ARG A 207 -5.06 10.20 -7.32
CA ARG A 207 -4.28 11.35 -7.81
C ARG A 207 -3.03 10.97 -8.58
N PHE A 208 -2.49 9.78 -8.37
CA PHE A 208 -1.17 9.39 -8.86
C PHE A 208 -1.21 8.03 -9.57
N ASP A 209 -0.34 7.90 -10.57
CA ASP A 209 -0.08 6.64 -11.22
C ASP A 209 0.83 5.76 -10.36
N ILE A 210 0.51 4.47 -10.30
CA ILE A 210 1.28 3.51 -9.53
C ILE A 210 2.20 2.74 -10.45
N LYS A 211 3.52 2.85 -10.26
CA LYS A 211 4.51 2.06 -11.01
C LYS A 211 5.50 1.36 -10.07
N GLY A 212 5.71 0.05 -10.28
CA GLY A 212 6.69 -0.72 -9.52
C GLY A 212 6.42 -0.80 -8.01
N GLY A 213 7.42 -1.25 -7.24
CA GLY A 213 7.44 -1.23 -5.78
C GLY A 213 6.23 -1.87 -5.08
N GLN A 214 5.57 -2.86 -5.69
CA GLN A 214 4.33 -3.48 -5.19
C GLN A 214 3.22 -2.47 -4.82
N GLY A 215 3.14 -1.35 -5.53
CA GLY A 215 2.16 -0.30 -5.27
C GLY A 215 2.45 0.56 -4.05
N LYS A 216 3.73 0.61 -3.63
CA LYS A 216 4.23 1.56 -2.63
C LYS A 216 4.71 2.88 -3.22
N ARG A 217 4.90 2.98 -4.54
CA ARG A 217 5.41 4.18 -5.24
C ARG A 217 4.31 4.81 -6.09
N PHE A 218 4.22 6.13 -6.00
CA PHE A 218 3.20 6.96 -6.66
C PHE A 218 3.88 8.03 -7.48
N PHE A 219 3.42 8.27 -8.71
CA PHE A 219 4.02 9.17 -9.67
C PHE A 219 2.99 10.15 -10.24
N THR A 220 3.40 11.39 -10.53
CA THR A 220 2.59 12.39 -11.26
C THR A 220 3.46 13.11 -12.30
N LEU A 221 2.81 13.66 -13.34
CA LEU A 221 3.43 14.51 -14.36
C LEU A 221 3.08 16.00 -14.20
N ASP A 222 2.19 16.37 -13.27
CA ASP A 222 1.60 17.72 -13.21
C ASP A 222 2.63 18.85 -13.02
N ASP A 223 3.74 18.54 -12.34
CA ASP A 223 4.82 19.48 -12.02
C ASP A 223 6.11 19.24 -12.83
N ALA A 224 6.10 18.35 -13.82
CA ALA A 224 7.25 18.09 -14.71
C ALA A 224 7.46 19.23 -15.74
N ARG A 225 7.33 20.49 -15.31
CA ARG A 225 7.42 21.67 -16.18
C ARG A 225 8.85 22.18 -16.28
N PHE A 226 9.43 22.05 -17.47
CA PHE A 226 10.41 22.98 -18.04
C PHE A 226 11.77 23.14 -17.33
N SER A 227 12.43 22.05 -16.95
CA SER A 227 13.90 22.05 -16.98
C SER A 227 14.37 21.33 -18.25
N LEU A 228 15.50 21.76 -18.80
CA LEU A 228 16.21 21.06 -19.90
C LEU A 228 16.77 19.69 -19.45
N THR A 229 16.33 19.19 -18.30
CA THR A 229 16.67 17.89 -17.73
C THR A 229 15.45 16.97 -17.88
N PRO A 230 15.65 15.65 -17.97
CA PRO A 230 14.55 14.69 -18.12
C PRO A 230 13.46 14.92 -17.08
N PRO A 231 12.17 14.63 -17.41
CA PRO A 231 11.05 14.90 -16.53
C PRO A 231 11.26 14.22 -15.17
N THR A 232 11.35 15.04 -14.13
CA THR A 232 11.48 14.57 -12.75
C THR A 232 10.18 13.90 -12.35
N VAL A 233 10.18 12.56 -12.28
CA VAL A 233 9.04 11.82 -11.74
C VAL A 233 9.24 11.69 -10.24
N LEU A 234 8.41 12.39 -9.46
CA LEU A 234 8.44 12.31 -8.00
C LEU A 234 7.79 11.01 -7.55
N SER A 235 8.57 10.11 -6.97
CA SER A 235 8.08 8.90 -6.31
C SER A 235 7.98 9.14 -4.81
N PHE A 236 6.83 8.80 -4.22
CA PHE A 236 6.66 8.77 -2.76
C PHE A 236 6.46 7.34 -2.28
N ALA A 237 7.31 6.87 -1.36
CA ALA A 237 7.08 5.62 -0.63
C ALA A 237 6.44 5.92 0.72
N LEU A 238 5.24 5.38 0.97
CA LEU A 238 4.57 5.47 2.26
C LEU A 238 4.67 4.13 3.00
N GLU A 239 5.51 4.08 4.04
CA GLU A 239 5.61 2.92 4.92
C GLU A 239 5.40 3.33 6.37
N ILE A 240 4.50 2.61 7.04
CA ILE A 240 4.25 2.82 8.46
C ILE A 240 5.29 2.03 9.23
N TYR A 241 6.20 2.75 9.85
CA TYR A 241 7.17 2.19 10.76
C TYR A 241 6.67 2.33 12.20
N SER A 242 6.65 1.21 12.90
CA SER A 242 6.27 1.13 14.31
C SER A 242 7.43 0.50 15.05
N LYS A 243 8.11 1.29 15.88
CA LYS A 243 9.19 0.79 16.73
C LYS A 243 8.79 0.97 18.18
N SER A 244 8.75 -0.14 18.90
CA SER A 244 8.52 -0.12 20.32
C SER A 244 9.82 0.07 21.08
N SER A 245 9.84 1.01 22.02
CA SER A 245 10.91 1.12 23.01
C SER A 245 10.33 1.66 24.32
N PRO A 246 10.89 1.29 25.49
CA PRO A 246 10.33 1.68 26.79
C PRO A 246 10.25 3.19 27.03
N LYS A 247 10.91 4.01 26.19
CA LYS A 247 10.99 5.47 26.35
C LYS A 247 10.47 6.27 25.16
N PHE A 248 10.25 5.64 24.01
CA PHE A 248 9.77 6.31 22.79
C PHE A 248 8.82 5.39 22.03
N SER A 249 7.61 5.90 21.79
CA SER A 249 6.53 5.22 21.10
C SER A 249 6.00 6.16 20.02
N TRP A 250 6.28 5.86 18.76
CA TRP A 250 5.78 6.65 17.63
C TRP A 250 5.39 5.71 16.49
N THR A 251 4.21 5.95 15.94
CA THR A 251 3.85 5.45 14.61
C THR A 251 4.30 6.51 13.62
N MET A 252 5.23 6.16 12.74
CA MET A 252 5.79 7.10 11.78
C MET A 252 5.42 6.69 10.36
N VAL A 253 5.16 7.68 9.54
CA VAL A 253 5.14 7.54 8.09
C VAL A 253 6.51 7.95 7.58
N MET A 254 7.20 7.03 6.91
CA MET A 254 8.35 7.38 6.11
C MET A 254 7.87 7.93 4.77
N VAL A 255 8.47 9.02 4.31
CA VAL A 255 8.28 9.56 2.97
C VAL A 255 9.63 9.66 2.31
N GLU A 256 9.85 8.85 1.29
CA GLU A 256 11.04 8.93 0.45
C GLU A 256 10.66 9.59 -0.86
N VAL A 257 11.43 10.60 -1.29
CA VAL A 257 11.29 11.23 -2.59
C VAL A 257 12.37 10.64 -3.50
N GLU A 258 11.95 9.95 -4.54
CA GLU A 258 12.84 9.40 -5.56
C GLU A 258 12.62 10.18 -6.86
N GLU A 259 13.71 10.56 -7.52
CA GLU A 259 13.70 11.10 -8.87
C GLU A 259 14.03 9.98 -9.85
N VAL A 260 13.10 9.67 -10.74
CA VAL A 260 13.34 8.68 -11.80
C VAL A 260 13.57 9.41 -13.12
N ALA A 261 14.79 9.29 -13.66
CA ALA A 261 15.09 9.77 -15.00
C ALA A 261 14.53 8.78 -16.03
N GLU A 262 13.42 9.12 -16.68
CA GLU A 262 12.90 8.32 -17.78
C GLU A 262 13.73 8.63 -19.05
N VAL A 263 14.63 7.71 -19.42
CA VAL A 263 15.32 7.78 -20.71
C VAL A 263 14.35 7.26 -21.78
N ALA A 264 13.70 8.18 -22.48
CA ALA A 264 12.89 7.83 -23.63
C ALA A 264 13.83 7.38 -24.77
N GLU A 265 14.09 6.08 -24.89
CA GLU A 265 14.67 5.53 -26.12
C GLU A 265 13.63 5.64 -27.24
N VAL A 266 13.83 6.61 -28.13
CA VAL A 266 13.10 6.70 -29.39
C VAL A 266 13.63 5.61 -30.31
N GLY A 267 13.02 4.43 -30.25
CA GLY A 267 13.26 3.38 -31.23
C GLY A 267 12.75 3.80 -32.62
N GLU A 268 13.60 3.69 -33.65
CA GLU A 268 13.29 4.06 -35.04
C GLU A 268 12.18 3.23 -35.71
N GLU A 269 11.61 2.22 -35.04
CA GLU A 269 10.51 1.42 -35.57
C GLU A 269 9.35 1.31 -34.57
N GLY A 270 8.43 2.27 -34.63
CA GLY A 270 6.97 2.09 -34.44
C GLY A 270 6.39 1.44 -33.17
N GLU A 271 7.18 0.97 -32.22
CA GLU A 271 6.70 0.29 -31.01
C GLU A 271 7.49 0.79 -29.79
N SER A 272 7.00 1.84 -29.13
CA SER A 272 7.60 2.33 -27.88
C SER A 272 7.52 1.26 -26.79
N ARG A 273 8.67 0.76 -26.34
CA ARG A 273 8.80 0.01 -25.08
C ARG A 273 9.48 0.90 -24.05
N THR A 274 8.79 1.14 -22.94
CA THR A 274 9.33 1.91 -21.83
C THR A 274 10.17 1.02 -20.93
N ILE A 275 11.46 1.32 -20.80
CA ILE A 275 12.36 0.72 -19.80
C ILE A 275 12.87 1.86 -18.92
N GLY A 276 12.39 1.95 -17.68
CA GLY A 276 12.88 2.93 -16.71
C GLY A 276 14.09 2.39 -15.96
N GLU A 277 15.22 3.12 -15.99
CA GLU A 277 16.38 2.87 -15.16
C GLU A 277 16.28 3.69 -13.86
N VAL A 278 16.55 3.06 -12.71
CA VAL A 278 16.37 3.68 -11.39
C VAL A 278 17.73 4.13 -10.85
N VAL A 279 17.89 5.44 -10.63
CA VAL A 279 19.07 6.00 -9.95
C VAL A 279 18.67 6.45 -8.55
N SER A 280 19.07 5.68 -7.53
CA SER A 280 18.84 6.00 -6.12
C SER A 280 19.99 6.86 -5.57
N GLY A 281 19.75 8.14 -5.34
CA GLY A 281 20.69 9.05 -4.66
C GLY A 281 20.15 9.54 -3.32
N SER A 282 20.73 9.11 -2.20
CA SER A 282 20.48 9.70 -0.88
C SER A 282 21.64 10.63 -0.51
N GLU A 283 21.60 11.89 -0.92
CA GLU A 283 22.59 12.87 -0.47
C GLU A 283 22.24 13.39 0.93
N ILE A 284 23.06 13.01 1.91
CA ILE A 284 23.00 13.56 3.27
C ILE A 284 23.83 14.85 3.28
N HIS A 285 23.17 15.99 3.16
CA HIS A 285 23.82 17.29 3.29
C HIS A 285 24.18 17.55 4.76
N THR A 286 25.47 17.45 5.09
CA THR A 286 26.00 17.79 6.43
C THR A 286 26.81 19.07 6.34
N ASP A 287 26.14 20.21 6.42
CA ASP A 287 26.81 21.49 6.59
C ASP A 287 27.33 21.60 8.04
N LEU A 288 28.60 21.27 8.22
CA LEU A 288 29.33 21.56 9.47
C LEU A 288 29.87 22.99 9.42
N PRO A 289 29.49 23.88 10.36
CA PRO A 289 30.10 25.20 10.45
C PRO A 289 31.57 25.07 10.89
N ARG A 290 32.49 25.57 10.06
CA ARG A 290 33.90 25.77 10.43
C ARG A 290 33.99 26.97 11.38
N ASN A 291 34.11 26.70 12.68
CA ASN A 291 34.55 27.72 13.62
C ASN A 291 36.06 27.95 13.44
N SER A 292 36.42 29.05 12.78
CA SER A 292 37.78 29.58 12.78
C SER A 292 37.99 30.38 14.07
N THR A 293 38.64 29.77 15.06
CA THR A 293 39.22 30.48 16.20
C THR A 293 40.50 31.15 15.74
N THR A 294 40.47 32.47 15.55
CA THR A 294 41.67 33.30 15.50
C THR A 294 42.12 33.62 16.93
N SER A 295 43.40 33.32 17.17
CA SER A 295 44.23 33.63 18.34
C SER A 295 44.45 35.13 18.53
#